data_AF-A0A0R3Q3Y9-F1
#
_entry.id   AF-A0A0R3Q3Y9-F1
#
_cell.length_a   1.000
_cell.length_b   1.000
_cell.length_c   1.000
_cell.angle_alpha   90.00
_cell.angle_beta   90.00
_cell.angle_gamma   90.00
#
_symmetry.space_group_name_H-M   'P 1'
#
loop_
_entity.id
_entity.type
_entity.pdbx_description
1 polymer ?
#
loop_
_entity_poly.entity_id
_entity_poly.type
_entity_poly.pdbx_seq_one_letter_code
_entity_poly.pdbx_strand_id
1 'polypeptide(L)'
;MALPMGLCGSSNGTETSVVSQEMVRRGLESLEDPMQKDFIESCLNQDPSKRPTARDLLFHTILLEVHSLKLLAAHCIVSSKLNDSLNEDDLHVDDPNRIAATSEFREMAYNQVPSFQVDLEKFLEDVSNGIYPLIAFTPLPHHQRMTASTSSSAIIGEQQHEDHGSDGDKPEPTPSPPADSPVEYKESRSIIKCTVTINGSLLTLVVQLDDMMNRQLTARITEDDTSSILAAELVQHGLIAESDEMRVEEAFAKALGKDTTDSTLTNEKIVQEASTSTL
;
A
#
# COMPACT_ATOMS: atom_id res chain seq x y z
N MET A 1 7.25 -11.28 -29.33
CA MET A 1 8.42 -10.84 -28.55
C MET A 1 8.36 -9.33 -28.42
N ALA A 2 7.55 -8.82 -27.48
CA ALA A 2 7.50 -7.40 -27.17
C ALA A 2 8.31 -7.17 -25.88
N LEU A 3 9.14 -6.13 -25.87
CA LEU A 3 9.93 -5.76 -24.69
C LEU A 3 9.05 -4.92 -23.75
N PRO A 4 9.14 -5.10 -22.42
CA PRO A 4 8.56 -4.16 -21.48
C PRO A 4 9.40 -2.88 -21.51
N MET A 5 9.00 -1.90 -22.33
CA MET A 5 9.51 -0.53 -22.21
C MET A 5 8.94 0.09 -20.94
N GLY A 6 9.61 -0.17 -19.81
CA GLY A 6 9.34 0.56 -18.57
C GLY A 6 9.51 2.06 -18.79
N LEU A 7 8.67 2.86 -18.14
CA LEU A 7 8.65 4.32 -18.30
C LEU A 7 9.92 5.04 -17.78
N CYS A 8 10.87 4.30 -17.19
CA CYS A 8 12.19 4.80 -16.85
C CYS A 8 13.13 4.63 -18.04
N GLY A 9 13.40 5.72 -18.76
CA GLY A 9 14.47 5.74 -19.75
C GLY A 9 15.81 5.56 -19.04
N SER A 10 16.50 4.45 -19.30
CA SER A 10 17.88 4.24 -18.85
C SER A 10 18.84 5.20 -19.57
N SER A 11 18.89 6.46 -19.13
CA SER A 11 20.06 7.31 -19.31
C SER A 11 21.14 6.84 -18.32
N ASN A 12 22.36 6.63 -18.81
CA ASN A 12 23.51 6.38 -17.95
C ASN A 12 23.62 7.53 -16.93
N GLY A 13 23.86 7.20 -15.66
CA GLY A 13 23.61 8.10 -14.56
C GLY A 13 24.42 9.40 -14.60
N THR A 14 23.71 10.52 -14.78
CA THR A 14 24.12 11.88 -14.37
C THR A 14 22.94 12.85 -14.21
N GLU A 15 21.74 12.55 -14.73
CA GLU A 15 20.61 13.49 -14.71
C GLU A 15 19.51 13.08 -13.73
N THR A 16 19.12 14.03 -12.87
CA THR A 16 17.94 13.92 -12.02
C THR A 16 16.68 13.95 -12.88
N SER A 17 16.02 12.81 -13.04
CA SER A 17 14.75 12.72 -13.77
C SER A 17 13.62 13.37 -12.97
N VAL A 18 13.54 14.70 -13.03
CA VAL A 18 12.45 15.49 -12.45
C VAL A 18 11.16 15.11 -13.20
N VAL A 19 10.15 14.65 -12.47
CA VAL A 19 8.87 14.23 -13.07
C VAL A 19 8.21 15.42 -13.77
N SER A 20 8.32 15.44 -15.10
CA SER A 20 7.74 16.49 -15.95
C SER A 20 6.29 16.16 -16.31
N GLN A 21 5.50 17.20 -16.58
CA GLN A 21 4.10 17.04 -17.03
C GLN A 21 3.98 16.15 -18.28
N GLU A 22 5.02 16.15 -19.13
CA GLU A 22 5.09 15.31 -20.32
C GLU A 22 5.32 13.83 -19.96
N MET A 23 6.11 13.51 -18.94
CA MET A 23 6.24 12.12 -18.46
C MET A 23 4.95 11.62 -17.80
N VAL A 24 4.23 12.48 -17.07
CA VAL A 24 2.88 12.17 -16.53
C VAL A 24 1.90 11.88 -17.67
N ARG A 25 1.86 12.75 -18.70
CA ARG A 25 1.00 12.58 -19.89
C ARG A 25 1.31 11.27 -20.62
N ARG A 26 2.58 10.97 -20.86
CA ARG A 26 3.00 9.71 -21.50
C ARG A 26 2.71 8.47 -20.66
N GLY A 27 2.79 8.57 -19.33
CA GLY A 27 2.35 7.52 -18.42
C GLY A 27 0.85 7.24 -18.54
N LEU A 28 0.04 8.30 -18.52
CA LEU A 28 -1.41 8.22 -18.69
C LEU A 28 -1.83 7.66 -20.08
N GLU A 29 -1.07 7.97 -21.12
CA GLU A 29 -1.26 7.41 -22.47
C GLU A 29 -0.77 5.97 -22.63
N SER A 30 0.07 5.47 -21.71
CA SER A 30 0.54 4.07 -21.72
C SER A 30 -0.42 3.08 -21.03
N LEU A 31 -1.48 3.58 -20.40
CA LEU A 31 -2.51 2.75 -19.75
C LEU A 31 -3.41 2.10 -20.81
N GLU A 32 -3.51 0.77 -20.78
CA GLU A 32 -4.34 0.00 -21.71
C GLU A 32 -5.84 0.04 -21.35
N ASP A 33 -6.17 0.13 -20.05
CA ASP A 33 -7.54 0.19 -19.55
C ASP A 33 -8.09 1.64 -19.56
N PRO A 34 -9.15 1.94 -20.35
CA PRO A 34 -9.76 3.26 -20.39
C PRO A 34 -10.33 3.74 -19.05
N MET A 35 -10.84 2.83 -18.21
CA MET A 35 -11.42 3.14 -16.90
C MET A 35 -10.32 3.43 -15.87
N GLN A 36 -9.17 2.76 -15.99
CA GLN A 36 -8.00 3.04 -15.17
C GLN A 36 -7.38 4.39 -15.53
N LYS A 37 -7.35 4.70 -16.82
CA LYS A 37 -6.94 6.01 -17.32
C LYS A 37 -7.83 7.12 -16.78
N ASP A 38 -9.15 7.00 -16.91
CA ASP A 38 -10.13 7.98 -16.44
C ASP A 38 -10.03 8.25 -14.92
N PHE A 39 -9.86 7.19 -14.12
CA PHE A 39 -9.66 7.28 -12.68
C PHE A 39 -8.39 8.07 -12.31
N ILE A 40 -7.26 7.76 -12.95
CA ILE A 40 -5.97 8.40 -12.68
C ILE A 40 -5.97 9.85 -13.22
N GLU A 41 -6.57 10.10 -14.39
CA GLU A 41 -6.72 11.44 -14.97
C GLU A 41 -7.54 12.35 -14.07
N SER A 42 -8.64 11.83 -13.50
CA SER A 42 -9.49 12.54 -12.54
C SER A 42 -8.73 12.97 -11.27
N CYS A 43 -7.87 12.09 -10.72
CA CYS A 43 -6.99 12.41 -9.59
C CYS A 43 -5.96 13.50 -9.92
N LEU A 44 -5.47 13.55 -11.16
CA LEU A 44 -4.39 14.43 -11.62
C LEU A 44 -4.87 15.81 -12.13
N ASN A 45 -6.16 16.14 -12.00
CA ASN A 45 -6.72 17.40 -12.45
C ASN A 45 -5.93 18.61 -11.90
N GLN A 46 -5.58 19.58 -12.74
CA GLN A 46 -4.80 20.75 -12.31
C GLN A 46 -5.61 21.72 -11.43
N ASP A 47 -6.94 21.72 -11.54
CA ASP A 47 -7.83 22.49 -10.66
C ASP A 47 -8.19 21.65 -9.42
N PRO A 48 -7.73 22.03 -8.21
CA PRO A 48 -8.02 21.26 -7.00
C PRO A 48 -9.53 21.14 -6.71
N SER A 49 -10.31 22.14 -7.13
CA SER A 49 -11.77 22.21 -6.94
C SER A 49 -12.54 21.21 -7.81
N LYS A 50 -11.87 20.66 -8.83
CA LYS A 50 -12.43 19.66 -9.76
C LYS A 50 -11.90 18.25 -9.53
N ARG A 51 -11.02 18.04 -8.54
CA ARG A 51 -10.61 16.69 -8.15
C ARG A 51 -11.77 16.01 -7.41
N PRO A 52 -12.05 14.73 -7.71
CA PRO A 52 -13.07 13.97 -6.98
C PRO A 52 -12.70 13.85 -5.49
N THR A 53 -13.70 13.80 -4.61
CA THR A 53 -13.45 13.52 -3.20
C THR A 53 -13.06 12.05 -3.00
N ALA A 54 -12.51 11.70 -1.83
CA ALA A 54 -12.25 10.31 -1.48
C ALA A 54 -13.52 9.43 -1.58
N ARG A 55 -14.71 10.00 -1.30
CA ARG A 55 -15.98 9.31 -1.48
C ARG A 55 -16.28 9.05 -2.95
N ASP A 56 -16.11 10.05 -3.82
CA ASP A 56 -16.38 9.91 -5.25
C ASP A 56 -15.42 8.91 -5.92
N LEU A 57 -14.15 8.89 -5.48
CA LEU A 57 -13.16 7.89 -5.91
C LEU A 57 -13.56 6.46 -5.53
N LEU A 58 -14.04 6.24 -4.29
CA LEU A 58 -14.53 4.93 -3.85
C LEU A 58 -15.75 4.44 -4.64
N PHE A 59 -16.55 5.35 -5.19
CA PHE A 59 -17.66 5.06 -6.10
C PHE A 59 -17.30 5.19 -7.59
N HIS A 60 -16.01 5.25 -7.95
CA HIS A 60 -15.59 5.22 -9.35
C HIS A 60 -15.81 3.82 -9.95
N THR A 61 -16.19 3.76 -11.22
CA THR A 61 -16.58 2.51 -11.92
C THR A 61 -15.47 1.46 -12.01
N ILE A 62 -14.20 1.81 -11.77
CA ILE A 62 -13.09 0.85 -11.67
C ILE A 62 -12.94 0.23 -10.27
N LEU A 63 -13.32 0.97 -9.21
CA LEU A 63 -13.31 0.45 -7.83
C LEU A 63 -14.65 -0.19 -7.45
N LEU A 64 -15.71 0.14 -8.18
CA LEU A 64 -16.99 -0.58 -8.20
C LEU A 64 -16.81 -1.96 -8.86
N GLU A 65 -16.27 -2.90 -8.10
CA GLU A 65 -16.45 -4.33 -8.39
C GLU A 65 -17.96 -4.60 -8.47
N VAL A 66 -18.44 -5.04 -9.63
CA VAL A 66 -19.82 -5.51 -9.77
C VAL A 66 -19.95 -6.72 -8.86
N HIS A 67 -20.65 -6.52 -7.75
CA HIS A 67 -20.79 -7.49 -6.69
C HIS A 67 -21.26 -8.84 -7.28
N SER A 68 -20.63 -9.94 -6.89
CA SER A 68 -20.97 -11.25 -7.44
C SER A 68 -22.46 -11.56 -7.20
N LEU A 69 -23.11 -12.30 -8.10
CA LEU A 69 -24.51 -12.71 -7.91
C LEU A 69 -24.72 -13.45 -6.57
N LYS A 70 -23.70 -14.19 -6.12
CA LYS A 70 -23.64 -14.84 -4.81
C LYS A 70 -23.73 -13.82 -3.65
N LEU A 71 -23.00 -12.70 -3.74
CA LEU A 71 -23.10 -11.62 -2.76
C LEU A 71 -24.45 -10.91 -2.82
N LEU A 72 -24.97 -10.57 -4.00
CA LEU A 72 -26.31 -9.96 -4.10
C LEU A 72 -27.37 -10.86 -3.45
N ALA A 73 -27.32 -12.16 -3.74
CA ALA A 73 -28.23 -13.14 -3.14
C ALA A 73 -28.10 -13.19 -1.61
N ALA A 74 -26.88 -13.19 -1.07
CA ALA A 74 -26.63 -13.13 0.37
C ALA A 74 -27.21 -11.86 1.01
N HIS A 75 -26.98 -10.68 0.44
CA HIS A 75 -27.60 -9.44 0.95
C HIS A 75 -29.13 -9.48 0.88
N CYS A 76 -29.73 -10.10 -0.14
CA CYS A 76 -31.19 -10.29 -0.20
C CYS A 76 -31.70 -11.23 0.90
N ILE A 77 -30.99 -12.32 1.19
CA ILE A 77 -31.33 -13.29 2.26
C ILE A 77 -31.24 -12.62 3.64
N VAL A 78 -30.13 -11.95 3.92
CA VAL A 78 -29.88 -11.23 5.19
C VAL A 78 -30.87 -10.09 5.39
N SER A 79 -31.08 -9.22 4.39
CA SER A 79 -32.01 -8.08 4.51
C SER A 79 -33.47 -8.51 4.66
N SER A 80 -33.85 -9.65 4.09
CA SER A 80 -35.18 -10.25 4.25
C SER A 80 -35.34 -11.08 5.53
N LYS A 81 -34.28 -11.23 6.35
CA LYS A 81 -34.22 -12.11 7.52
C LYS A 81 -34.61 -13.57 7.21
N LEU A 82 -34.28 -14.03 6.01
CA LEU A 82 -34.54 -15.41 5.60
C LEU A 82 -33.49 -16.37 6.17
N ASN A 83 -32.34 -15.87 6.64
CA ASN A 83 -31.29 -16.69 7.25
C ASN A 83 -31.83 -17.60 8.37
N ASP A 84 -32.63 -17.04 9.27
CA ASP A 84 -33.28 -17.74 10.40
C ASP A 84 -34.27 -18.86 9.96
N SER A 85 -34.54 -18.99 8.66
CA SER A 85 -35.46 -19.97 8.07
C SER A 85 -34.79 -20.97 7.12
N LEU A 86 -33.49 -20.81 6.85
CA LEU A 86 -32.68 -21.77 6.11
C LEU A 86 -32.08 -22.77 7.10
N ASN A 87 -31.96 -24.02 6.68
CA ASN A 87 -31.28 -25.07 7.44
C ASN A 87 -29.86 -25.24 6.88
N GLU A 88 -28.98 -25.89 7.65
CA GLU A 88 -27.66 -26.34 7.18
C GLU A 88 -27.76 -27.04 5.81
N ASP A 89 -28.74 -27.94 5.65
CA ASP A 89 -29.03 -28.67 4.40
C ASP A 89 -29.38 -27.76 3.20
N ASP A 90 -29.91 -26.56 3.43
CA ASP A 90 -30.21 -25.57 2.38
C ASP A 90 -28.98 -24.75 1.95
N LEU A 91 -27.95 -24.71 2.81
CA LEU A 91 -26.71 -23.94 2.66
C LEU A 91 -25.49 -24.83 2.33
N HIS A 92 -25.62 -26.14 2.51
CA HIS A 92 -24.60 -27.15 2.28
C HIS A 92 -24.76 -27.85 0.91
N VAL A 93 -23.65 -28.32 0.33
CA VAL A 93 -23.66 -29.14 -0.90
C VAL A 93 -23.07 -30.52 -0.64
N ASP A 94 -23.95 -31.49 -0.37
CA ASP A 94 -23.63 -32.88 0.01
C ASP A 94 -22.61 -33.58 -0.90
N ASP A 95 -22.76 -33.41 -2.22
CA ASP A 95 -21.85 -33.99 -3.23
C ASP A 95 -21.26 -32.88 -4.11
N PRO A 96 -20.01 -32.47 -3.86
CA PRO A 96 -19.29 -31.53 -4.70
C PRO A 96 -19.08 -31.99 -6.15
N ASN A 97 -19.24 -33.29 -6.46
CA ASN A 97 -19.13 -33.83 -7.82
C ASN A 97 -20.46 -33.82 -8.57
N ARG A 98 -21.58 -33.54 -7.89
CA ARG A 98 -22.90 -33.38 -8.51
C ARG A 98 -22.83 -32.28 -9.56
N ILE A 99 -23.46 -32.54 -10.71
CA ILE A 99 -23.57 -31.57 -11.80
C ILE A 99 -24.42 -30.38 -11.34
N ALA A 100 -23.81 -29.21 -11.32
CA ALA A 100 -24.42 -27.93 -10.95
C ALA A 100 -25.08 -27.25 -12.17
N ALA A 101 -24.50 -27.44 -13.36
CA ALA A 101 -25.04 -26.91 -14.62
C ALA A 101 -24.67 -27.80 -15.82
N THR A 102 -25.61 -27.95 -16.75
CA THR A 102 -25.44 -28.66 -18.02
C THR A 102 -25.76 -27.73 -19.19
N SER A 103 -24.97 -27.81 -20.24
CA SER A 103 -25.17 -27.15 -21.54
C SER A 103 -24.85 -28.12 -22.67
N GLU A 104 -25.24 -27.80 -23.91
CA GLU A 104 -24.93 -28.63 -25.09
C GLU A 104 -23.42 -28.83 -25.32
N PHE A 105 -22.58 -27.95 -24.76
CA PHE A 105 -21.12 -27.96 -24.97
C PHE A 105 -20.34 -28.54 -23.78
N ARG A 106 -20.90 -28.49 -22.56
CA ARG A 106 -20.22 -28.86 -21.32
C ARG A 106 -21.17 -29.06 -20.15
N GLU A 107 -20.85 -30.04 -19.31
CA GLU A 107 -21.34 -30.18 -17.94
C GLU A 107 -20.31 -29.64 -16.94
N MET A 108 -20.79 -29.06 -15.84
CA MET A 108 -19.96 -28.55 -14.74
C MET A 108 -20.48 -29.04 -13.40
N ALA A 109 -19.62 -29.73 -12.65
CA ALA A 109 -19.85 -30.08 -11.25
C ALA A 109 -19.64 -28.88 -10.32
N TYR A 110 -20.22 -28.92 -9.12
CA TYR A 110 -20.06 -27.86 -8.12
C TYR A 110 -18.58 -27.55 -7.82
N ASN A 111 -17.74 -28.57 -7.62
CA ASN A 111 -16.30 -28.42 -7.38
C ASN A 111 -15.50 -27.85 -8.57
N GLN A 112 -16.11 -27.68 -9.75
CA GLN A 112 -15.49 -27.04 -10.92
C GLN A 112 -15.83 -25.55 -11.03
N VAL A 113 -16.66 -25.00 -10.14
CA VAL A 113 -16.98 -23.57 -10.09
C VAL A 113 -15.91 -22.84 -9.27
N PRO A 114 -15.19 -21.84 -9.83
CA PRO A 114 -14.05 -21.20 -9.14
C PRO A 114 -14.36 -20.51 -7.80
N SER A 115 -15.64 -20.18 -7.55
CA SER A 115 -16.14 -19.55 -6.32
C SER A 115 -16.97 -20.50 -5.44
N PHE A 116 -16.88 -21.81 -5.69
CA PHE A 116 -17.57 -22.82 -4.89
C PHE A 116 -17.10 -22.80 -3.44
N GLN A 117 -18.06 -22.86 -2.53
CA GLN A 117 -17.87 -23.14 -1.11
C GLN A 117 -18.87 -24.25 -0.79
N VAL A 118 -18.42 -25.26 -0.05
CA VAL A 118 -19.24 -26.42 0.35
C VAL A 118 -20.32 -26.02 1.36
N ASP A 119 -20.03 -24.98 2.13
CA ASP A 119 -20.83 -24.45 3.22
C ASP A 119 -20.91 -22.92 3.04
N LEU A 120 -22.10 -22.36 3.25
CA LEU A 120 -22.43 -20.94 3.12
C LEU A 120 -22.84 -20.28 4.43
N GLU A 121 -22.95 -21.02 5.55
CA GLU A 121 -23.33 -20.54 6.89
C GLU A 121 -22.44 -19.34 7.28
N LYS A 122 -21.12 -19.58 7.32
CA LYS A 122 -20.12 -18.54 7.61
C LYS A 122 -20.17 -17.37 6.62
N PHE A 123 -20.45 -17.64 5.34
CA PHE A 123 -20.51 -16.58 4.33
C PHE A 123 -21.70 -15.64 4.56
N LEU A 124 -22.84 -16.18 4.99
CA LEU A 124 -24.01 -15.39 5.37
C LEU A 124 -23.80 -14.65 6.71
N GLU A 125 -23.10 -15.26 7.67
CA GLU A 125 -22.64 -14.59 8.89
C GLU A 125 -21.71 -13.40 8.59
N ASP A 126 -20.68 -13.60 7.78
CA ASP A 126 -19.74 -12.55 7.36
C ASP A 126 -20.48 -11.39 6.62
N VAL A 127 -21.45 -11.71 5.76
CA VAL A 127 -22.30 -10.69 5.10
C VAL A 127 -23.23 -9.98 6.08
N SER A 128 -23.81 -10.68 7.05
CA SER A 128 -24.67 -10.12 8.10
C SER A 128 -23.90 -9.17 9.03
N ASN A 129 -22.66 -9.52 9.35
CA ASN A 129 -21.76 -8.70 10.17
C ASN A 129 -21.13 -7.52 9.40
N GLY A 130 -21.42 -7.36 8.10
CA GLY A 130 -20.88 -6.28 7.27
C GLY A 130 -19.39 -6.47 6.89
N ILE A 131 -18.87 -7.68 7.01
CA ILE A 131 -17.48 -8.08 6.71
C ILE A 131 -17.29 -8.32 5.20
N TYR A 132 -18.36 -8.23 4.40
CA TYR A 132 -18.30 -8.46 2.96
C TYR A 132 -19.14 -7.45 2.16
N PRO A 133 -18.62 -6.88 1.06
CA PRO A 133 -17.26 -7.00 0.56
C PRO A 133 -16.30 -5.99 1.23
N LEU A 134 -15.29 -6.47 1.94
CA LEU A 134 -14.16 -5.65 2.44
C LEU A 134 -13.20 -5.25 1.30
N ILE A 135 -13.72 -4.59 0.26
CA ILE A 135 -13.01 -4.01 -0.90
C ILE A 135 -12.00 -4.93 -1.62
N ALA A 136 -12.53 -5.72 -2.57
CA ALA A 136 -11.91 -6.02 -3.88
C ALA A 136 -10.45 -6.54 -3.96
N PHE A 137 -9.97 -7.30 -2.99
CA PHE A 137 -8.67 -8.02 -3.08
C PHE A 137 -8.77 -9.54 -2.93
N THR A 138 -9.88 -10.15 -3.38
CA THR A 138 -9.88 -11.58 -3.72
C THR A 138 -9.03 -11.76 -4.99
N PRO A 139 -7.89 -12.49 -4.96
CA PRO A 139 -7.11 -12.71 -6.17
C PRO A 139 -7.93 -13.58 -7.12
N LEU A 140 -8.31 -13.03 -8.29
CA LEU A 140 -8.84 -13.88 -9.36
C LEU A 140 -7.76 -14.93 -9.73
N PRO A 141 -8.16 -16.15 -10.14
CA PRO A 141 -7.22 -17.19 -10.53
C PRO A 141 -6.60 -16.89 -11.90
N HIS A 142 -5.70 -15.90 -11.93
CA HIS A 142 -4.71 -15.75 -12.99
C HIS A 142 -3.31 -15.98 -12.43
N HIS A 143 -2.76 -17.10 -12.90
CA HIS A 143 -1.52 -17.69 -12.42
C HIS A 143 -0.31 -16.83 -12.76
N GLN A 144 0.23 -16.13 -11.75
CA GLN A 144 1.68 -15.85 -11.72
C GLN A 144 2.32 -16.68 -10.60
N ARG A 145 2.82 -17.84 -11.01
CA ARG A 145 3.76 -18.66 -10.22
C ARG A 145 5.02 -17.84 -9.95
N MET A 146 5.24 -17.48 -8.69
CA MET A 146 6.59 -17.42 -8.14
C MET A 146 6.78 -18.57 -7.15
N THR A 147 7.83 -19.35 -7.38
CA THR A 147 8.21 -20.56 -6.65
C THR A 147 9.17 -20.25 -5.51
N ALA A 148 9.33 -21.21 -4.58
CA ALA A 148 10.19 -21.18 -3.39
C ALA A 148 9.58 -20.32 -2.26
N SER A 149 9.02 -20.85 -1.15
CA SER A 149 9.36 -22.08 -0.39
C SER A 149 10.83 -22.01 0.06
N THR A 150 11.20 -21.93 1.33
CA THR A 150 11.02 -22.85 2.48
C THR A 150 11.86 -22.25 3.64
N SER A 151 11.71 -22.48 4.95
CA SER A 151 10.81 -23.28 5.82
C SER A 151 11.05 -22.74 7.26
N SER A 152 10.06 -22.71 8.17
CA SER A 152 9.72 -23.77 9.15
C SER A 152 10.91 -24.22 10.04
N SER A 153 10.78 -24.47 11.35
CA SER A 153 9.76 -25.35 11.96
C SER A 153 9.73 -25.33 13.50
N ALA A 154 8.55 -25.66 14.08
CA ALA A 154 8.32 -26.49 15.30
C ALA A 154 8.88 -25.99 16.67
N ILE A 155 8.48 -26.48 17.86
CA ILE A 155 7.81 -27.74 18.29
C ILE A 155 6.84 -27.37 19.46
N ILE A 156 5.51 -27.56 19.34
CA ILE A 156 4.67 -28.68 19.83
C ILE A 156 4.79 -29.04 21.33
N GLY A 157 3.66 -28.95 22.03
CA GLY A 157 3.31 -29.69 23.26
C GLY A 157 2.19 -28.98 24.04
N GLU A 158 1.14 -29.61 24.58
CA GLU A 158 0.63 -31.00 24.49
C GLU A 158 -0.92 -30.98 24.58
N GLN A 159 -1.58 -32.15 24.66
CA GLN A 159 -3.04 -32.31 24.54
C GLN A 159 -3.81 -32.20 25.88
N GLN A 160 -5.15 -32.15 25.73
CA GLN A 160 -6.21 -32.66 26.64
C GLN A 160 -6.81 -31.75 27.75
N HIS A 161 -8.13 -31.52 27.60
CA HIS A 161 -9.13 -31.48 28.70
C HIS A 161 -9.16 -32.87 29.40
N GLU A 162 -9.71 -33.12 30.59
CA GLU A 162 -10.78 -32.48 31.41
C GLU A 162 -10.33 -32.51 32.92
N ASP A 163 -11.07 -32.16 33.99
CA ASP A 163 -12.45 -31.73 34.22
C ASP A 163 -12.62 -31.01 35.60
N HIS A 164 -13.82 -30.48 35.87
CA HIS A 164 -14.51 -30.29 37.16
C HIS A 164 -13.85 -29.46 38.31
N GLY A 165 -14.40 -28.25 38.52
CA GLY A 165 -15.08 -27.96 39.79
C GLY A 165 -14.52 -26.86 40.71
N SER A 166 -15.48 -26.07 41.24
CA SER A 166 -15.42 -25.22 42.46
C SER A 166 -14.89 -23.78 42.34
N ASP A 167 -15.80 -22.87 42.70
CA ASP A 167 -15.64 -21.59 43.41
C ASP A 167 -14.70 -20.47 42.91
N GLY A 168 -15.08 -19.23 43.24
CA GLY A 168 -14.10 -18.16 43.48
C GLY A 168 -14.00 -17.05 42.43
N ASP A 169 -14.78 -16.00 42.66
CA ASP A 169 -14.49 -14.58 42.39
C ASP A 169 -14.27 -14.10 40.94
N LYS A 170 -14.93 -12.98 40.60
CA LYS A 170 -15.07 -12.46 39.23
C LYS A 170 -14.09 -11.30 38.98
N PRO A 171 -13.10 -11.44 38.08
CA PRO A 171 -12.37 -10.29 37.55
C PRO A 171 -13.28 -9.50 36.60
N GLU A 172 -13.36 -8.19 36.81
CA GLU A 172 -14.06 -7.25 35.94
C GLU A 172 -13.32 -7.11 34.59
N PRO A 173 -14.01 -7.08 33.43
CA PRO A 173 -13.34 -7.05 32.14
C PRO A 173 -12.65 -5.71 31.91
N THR A 174 -11.35 -5.78 31.57
CA THR A 174 -10.51 -4.63 31.22
C THR A 174 -11.16 -3.78 30.13
N PRO A 175 -11.23 -2.44 30.27
CA PRO A 175 -11.84 -1.58 29.27
C PRO A 175 -11.03 -1.58 27.97
N SER A 176 -11.69 -1.88 26.86
CA SER A 176 -11.13 -1.69 25.52
C SER A 176 -10.76 -0.21 25.29
N PRO A 177 -9.64 0.10 24.62
CA PRO A 177 -9.26 1.49 24.36
C PRO A 177 -10.30 2.18 23.45
N PRO A 178 -10.55 3.50 23.65
CA PRO A 178 -11.58 4.22 22.92
C PRO A 178 -11.23 4.39 21.44
N ALA A 179 -12.17 4.04 20.58
CA ALA A 179 -12.06 4.17 19.13
C ALA A 179 -12.29 5.63 18.66
N ASP A 180 -11.33 6.53 18.92
CA ASP A 180 -11.23 7.80 18.17
C ASP A 180 -9.85 8.52 18.28
N SER A 181 -8.77 7.78 18.53
CA SER A 181 -7.41 8.31 18.29
C SER A 181 -6.99 8.02 16.84
N PRO A 182 -6.54 9.01 16.04
CA PRO A 182 -5.85 8.67 14.80
C PRO A 182 -4.66 7.80 15.17
N VAL A 183 -4.56 6.62 14.54
CA VAL A 183 -3.39 5.75 14.72
C VAL A 183 -2.22 6.45 14.05
N GLU A 184 -1.49 7.24 14.84
CA GLU A 184 -0.26 7.91 14.43
C GLU A 184 0.74 6.81 14.04
N TYR A 185 0.87 6.57 12.74
CA TYR A 185 1.79 5.57 12.22
C TYR A 185 3.21 6.03 12.52
N LYS A 186 3.85 5.37 13.48
CA LYS A 186 5.27 5.58 13.80
C LYS A 186 6.09 4.49 13.14
N GLU A 187 7.14 4.90 12.45
CA GLU A 187 8.15 3.96 11.97
C GLU A 187 8.95 3.43 13.17
N SER A 188 9.06 2.10 13.27
CA SER A 188 9.74 1.43 14.38
C SER A 188 11.05 0.75 13.98
N ARG A 189 11.33 0.65 12.66
CA ARG A 189 12.56 0.07 12.13
C ARG A 189 13.71 1.05 12.14
N SER A 190 14.89 0.57 12.49
CA SER A 190 16.11 1.35 12.55
C SER A 190 16.81 1.45 11.19
N ILE A 191 17.42 2.60 10.91
CA ILE A 191 18.16 2.89 9.67
C ILE A 191 19.58 2.33 9.77
N ILE A 192 19.85 1.25 9.03
CA ILE A 192 21.19 0.64 8.91
C ILE A 192 22.09 1.37 7.90
N LYS A 193 21.51 2.11 6.94
CA LYS A 193 22.25 2.92 5.97
C LYS A 193 21.47 4.18 5.61
N CYS A 194 22.11 5.33 5.70
CA CYS A 194 21.55 6.63 5.31
C CYS A 194 22.46 7.27 4.25
N THR A 195 21.87 7.87 3.21
CA THR A 195 22.59 8.65 2.20
C THR A 195 21.74 9.85 1.80
N VAL A 196 22.27 11.05 2.01
CA VAL A 196 21.66 12.31 1.56
C VAL A 196 22.46 12.85 0.40
N THR A 197 21.78 13.26 -0.67
CA THR A 197 22.34 14.03 -1.78
C THR A 197 21.49 15.29 -2.00
N ILE A 198 22.16 16.38 -2.37
CA ILE A 198 21.54 17.66 -2.68
C ILE A 198 22.06 18.08 -4.05
N ASN A 199 21.17 18.53 -4.92
CA ASN A 199 21.48 18.99 -6.27
C ASN A 199 20.75 20.32 -6.50
N GLY A 200 21.39 21.44 -6.15
CA GLY A 200 20.70 22.72 -5.99
C GLY A 200 19.59 22.59 -4.94
N SER A 201 18.38 23.08 -5.25
CA SER A 201 17.24 22.97 -4.34
C SER A 201 16.58 21.59 -4.27
N LEU A 202 17.11 20.54 -4.93
CA LEU A 202 16.55 19.19 -4.88
C LEU A 202 17.32 18.28 -3.92
N LEU A 203 16.69 17.94 -2.81
CA LEU A 203 17.18 17.01 -1.80
C LEU A 203 16.69 15.60 -2.09
N THR A 204 17.56 14.60 -1.93
CA THR A 204 17.21 13.17 -1.98
C THR A 204 17.83 12.43 -0.81
N LEU A 205 16.98 11.77 -0.02
CA LEU A 205 17.33 10.90 1.09
C LEU A 205 17.06 9.45 0.66
N VAL A 206 18.09 8.60 0.72
CA VAL A 206 17.98 7.15 0.54
C VAL A 206 18.32 6.48 1.87
N VAL A 207 17.39 5.70 2.40
CA VAL A 207 17.58 4.93 3.63
C VAL A 207 17.35 3.44 3.38
N GLN A 208 18.15 2.62 4.07
CA GLN A 208 17.90 1.20 4.23
C GLN A 208 17.60 0.92 5.70
N LEU A 209 16.51 0.20 5.94
CA LEU A 209 16.04 -0.22 7.26
C LEU A 209 16.61 -1.59 7.64
N ASP A 210 16.52 -1.95 8.92
CA ASP A 210 17.01 -3.21 9.50
C ASP A 210 16.35 -4.47 8.92
N ASP A 211 15.10 -4.39 8.49
CA ASP A 211 14.40 -5.42 7.68
C ASP A 211 14.88 -5.50 6.21
N MET A 212 15.95 -4.78 5.87
CA MET A 212 16.53 -4.61 4.53
C MET A 212 15.65 -3.83 3.54
N MET A 213 14.52 -3.27 3.95
CA MET A 213 13.69 -2.40 3.11
C MET A 213 14.46 -1.15 2.70
N ASN A 214 14.39 -0.79 1.43
CA ASN A 214 14.99 0.44 0.90
C ASN A 214 13.89 1.47 0.64
N ARG A 215 14.10 2.71 1.09
CA ARG A 215 13.24 3.87 0.80
C ARG A 215 14.06 4.97 0.15
N GLN A 216 13.43 5.69 -0.76
CA GLN A 216 13.95 6.93 -1.34
C GLN A 216 12.89 8.01 -1.20
N LEU A 217 13.27 9.13 -0.62
CA LEU A 217 12.46 10.33 -0.46
C LEU A 217 13.15 11.47 -1.21
N THR A 218 12.40 12.23 -1.99
CA THR A 218 12.92 13.37 -2.76
C THR A 218 12.00 14.57 -2.54
N ALA A 219 12.59 15.68 -2.11
CA ALA A 219 11.89 16.92 -1.77
C ALA A 219 12.63 18.12 -2.34
N ARG A 220 11.94 19.26 -2.47
CA ARG A 220 12.61 20.55 -2.68
C ARG A 220 12.88 21.20 -1.33
N ILE A 221 14.06 21.78 -1.19
CA ILE A 221 14.48 22.56 -0.03
C ILE A 221 14.57 24.06 -0.38
N THR A 222 14.43 24.87 0.66
CA THR A 222 14.43 26.33 0.69
C THR A 222 15.52 26.82 1.65
N GLU A 223 15.72 28.14 1.75
CA GLU A 223 16.72 28.72 2.67
C GLU A 223 16.33 28.58 4.16
N ASP A 224 15.06 28.36 4.45
CA ASP A 224 14.54 28.14 5.81
C ASP A 224 14.69 26.67 6.29
N ASP A 225 14.98 25.73 5.37
CA ASP A 225 15.06 24.30 5.66
C ASP A 225 16.39 23.91 6.33
N THR A 226 16.37 23.92 7.66
CA THR A 226 17.50 23.42 8.46
C THR A 226 17.47 21.91 8.64
N SER A 227 18.64 21.30 8.85
CA SER A 227 18.81 19.86 9.10
C SER A 227 17.90 19.31 10.21
N SER A 228 17.71 20.09 11.27
CA SER A 228 16.90 19.74 12.43
C SER A 228 15.42 19.69 12.08
N ILE A 229 14.90 20.70 11.37
CA ILE A 229 13.52 20.75 10.88
C ILE A 229 13.24 19.56 9.97
N LEU A 230 14.12 19.32 8.98
CA LEU A 230 13.96 18.21 8.03
C LEU A 230 14.00 16.84 8.70
N ALA A 231 14.79 16.65 9.75
CA ALA A 231 14.81 15.39 10.50
C ALA A 231 13.54 15.22 11.36
N ALA A 232 13.12 16.27 12.07
CA ALA A 232 11.92 16.26 12.91
C ALA A 232 10.63 15.99 12.09
N GLU A 233 10.49 16.59 10.90
CA GLU A 233 9.34 16.33 10.02
C GLU A 233 9.28 14.86 9.55
N LEU A 234 10.42 14.22 9.30
CA LEU A 234 10.46 12.80 8.93
C LEU A 234 10.02 11.87 10.09
N VAL A 235 10.31 12.24 11.34
CA VAL A 235 9.80 11.53 12.53
C VAL A 235 8.30 11.78 12.68
N GLN A 236 7.86 13.04 12.60
CA GLN A 236 6.46 13.44 12.71
C GLN A 236 5.56 12.75 11.67
N HIS A 237 6.05 12.58 10.45
CA HIS A 237 5.32 11.90 9.37
C HIS A 237 5.50 10.37 9.36
N GLY A 238 6.18 9.78 10.35
CA GLY A 238 6.35 8.33 10.44
C GLY A 238 7.19 7.74 9.31
N LEU A 239 8.13 8.51 8.76
CA LEU A 239 8.99 8.10 7.64
C LEU A 239 10.33 7.50 8.13
N ILE A 240 10.77 7.89 9.33
CA ILE A 240 11.93 7.36 10.06
C ILE A 240 11.57 7.15 11.54
N ALA A 241 12.33 6.29 12.23
CA ALA A 241 12.17 6.11 13.67
C ALA A 241 12.77 7.29 14.47
N GLU A 242 12.15 7.64 15.59
CA GLU A 242 12.60 8.68 16.53
C GLU A 242 14.05 8.44 17.01
N SER A 243 14.45 7.17 17.16
CA SER A 243 15.83 6.78 17.53
C SER A 243 16.90 7.13 16.48
N ASP A 244 16.50 7.47 15.26
CA ASP A 244 17.41 7.77 14.15
C ASP A 244 17.42 9.24 13.75
N GLU A 245 16.57 10.08 14.37
CA GLU A 245 16.43 11.51 14.07
C GLU A 245 17.79 12.22 14.01
N MET A 246 18.58 12.11 15.10
CA MET A 246 19.93 12.69 15.20
C MET A 246 20.89 12.21 14.10
N ARG A 247 20.79 10.93 13.68
CA ARG A 247 21.65 10.37 12.61
C ARG A 247 21.26 10.93 11.24
N VAL A 248 19.97 11.19 11.03
CA VAL A 248 19.44 11.77 9.79
C VAL A 248 19.71 13.28 9.76
N GLU A 249 19.59 13.98 10.89
CA GLU A 249 20.00 15.38 11.05
C GLU A 249 21.49 15.58 10.70
N GLU A 250 22.39 14.77 11.27
CA GLU A 250 23.81 14.80 10.94
C GLU A 250 24.07 14.57 9.43
N ALA A 251 23.31 13.68 8.81
CA ALA A 251 23.40 13.41 7.37
C ALA A 251 22.93 14.60 6.53
N PHE A 252 21.85 15.29 6.94
CA PHE A 252 21.40 16.53 6.32
C PHE A 252 22.40 17.67 6.49
N ALA A 253 22.91 17.89 7.71
CA ALA A 253 23.91 18.93 7.98
C ALA A 253 25.18 18.76 7.14
N LYS A 254 25.63 17.50 6.98
CA LYS A 254 26.77 17.15 6.14
C LYS A 254 26.53 17.32 4.65
N ALA A 255 25.28 17.25 4.19
CA ALA A 255 24.93 17.49 2.79
C ALA A 255 24.77 18.99 2.50
N LEU A 256 24.00 19.70 3.33
CA LEU A 256 23.77 21.14 3.22
C LEU A 256 25.08 21.93 3.30
N GLY A 257 25.96 21.59 4.25
CA GLY A 257 27.26 22.25 4.41
C GLY A 257 28.23 22.05 3.24
N LYS A 258 28.04 21.00 2.41
CA LYS A 258 28.87 20.78 1.20
C LYS A 258 28.46 21.67 0.05
N ASP A 259 27.15 21.84 -0.16
CA ASP A 259 26.62 22.68 -1.24
C ASP A 259 27.07 24.14 -1.07
N THR A 260 27.13 24.63 0.18
CA THR A 260 27.71 25.94 0.53
C THR A 260 29.19 26.05 0.13
N THR A 261 30.00 24.99 0.30
CA THR A 261 31.42 25.05 -0.08
C THR A 261 31.66 25.03 -1.59
N ASP A 262 30.90 24.24 -2.36
CA ASP A 262 31.04 24.19 -3.82
C ASP A 262 30.50 25.48 -4.50
N SER A 263 29.44 26.08 -3.96
CA SER A 263 28.94 27.40 -4.39
C SER A 263 29.86 28.57 -3.99
N THR A 264 30.62 28.47 -2.89
CA THR A 264 31.63 29.48 -2.52
C THR A 264 32.86 29.41 -3.43
N LEU A 265 33.36 28.20 -3.71
CA LEU A 265 34.53 27.99 -4.59
C LEU A 265 34.29 28.44 -6.03
N THR A 266 33.05 28.33 -6.53
CA THR A 266 32.67 28.84 -7.85
C THR A 266 32.62 30.37 -7.89
N ASN A 267 32.15 31.03 -6.83
CA ASN A 267 32.16 32.48 -6.73
C ASN A 267 33.58 33.08 -6.59
N GLU A 268 34.46 32.53 -5.76
CA GLU A 268 35.83 33.05 -5.62
C GLU A 268 36.62 32.99 -6.94
N LYS A 269 36.41 31.93 -7.74
CA LYS A 269 37.08 31.76 -9.03
C LYS A 269 36.65 32.82 -10.05
N ILE A 270 35.37 33.20 -10.07
CA ILE A 270 34.83 34.27 -10.91
C ILE A 270 35.42 35.63 -10.51
N VAL A 271 35.58 35.89 -9.21
CA VAL A 271 36.18 37.15 -8.71
C VAL A 271 37.69 37.24 -9.04
N GLN A 272 38.42 36.12 -9.03
CA GLN A 272 39.84 36.08 -9.43
C GLN A 272 40.06 36.27 -10.93
N GLU A 273 39.21 35.69 -11.79
CA GLU A 273 39.28 35.92 -13.24
C GLU A 273 38.87 37.36 -13.63
N ALA A 274 37.88 37.95 -12.95
CA ALA A 274 37.53 39.36 -13.15
C ALA A 274 38.66 40.32 -12.76
N SER A 275 39.42 40.00 -11.70
CA SER A 275 40.51 40.85 -11.18
C SER A 275 41.80 40.80 -12.02
N THR A 276 41.95 39.82 -12.91
CA THR A 276 43.15 39.67 -13.77
C THR A 276 42.95 40.17 -15.20
N SER A 277 41.75 40.65 -15.56
CA SER A 277 41.43 41.18 -16.90
C SER A 277 41.46 42.72 -17.01
N THR A 278 42.04 43.43 -16.03
CA THR A 278 42.11 44.91 -16.03
C THR A 278 43.51 45.42 -15.66
N LEU A 279 44.52 45.10 -16.48
CA LEU A 279 45.82 45.80 -16.56
C LEU A 279 46.47 45.56 -17.94
#